data_AF-A0A356ZWK5-F1
#
_entry.id   AF-A0A356ZWK5-F1
#
_cell.length_a   1.000
_cell.length_b   1.000
_cell.length_c   1.000
_cell.angle_alpha   90.00
_cell.angle_beta   90.00
_cell.angle_gamma   90.00
#
_symmetry.space_group_name_H-M   'P 1'
#
loop_
_entity.id
_entity.type
_entity.pdbx_description
1 polymer ?
#
loop_
_entity_poly.entity_id
_entity_poly.type
_entity_poly.pdbx_seq_one_letter_code
_entity_poly.pdbx_strand_id
1 'polypeptide(L)'
;MYDPYRITVPLKRTGPRGSGQWEAISWNRLISEVVSGGVLFHGVPGESTRVVTGFGGLYNNGKNQSVPIDPAHPDMGPKTNGLMIYIGEAEAGQSQFIARFANAFGTVNVQGNGQICNNNVGISYNLSTAGQAGEFRPDILNAEYVLWFGLNALEANFPMQAIGRKVVEAVSSGSLSYHMVDVRSGNAFIHASNQTWVRPGGDGALAMGMIRWILENQRYNAPYLGIPHAKAASAQGEPNFTNASWLVVSDPTNPNNRAFLTAAQAGLVSASDAQASDAVVLDAATGKPAV
;
A
#
# COMPACT_ATOMS: atom_id res chain seq x y z
N MET A 1 -14.38 28.51 0.29
CA MET A 1 -14.53 29.13 -1.06
C MET A 1 -13.99 30.56 -1.13
N TYR A 2 -14.15 31.36 -0.07
CA TYR A 2 -13.68 32.76 0.01
C TYR A 2 -12.37 32.91 0.80
N ASP A 3 -11.56 31.85 0.81
CA ASP A 3 -10.28 31.88 1.51
C ASP A 3 -9.34 32.92 0.85
N PRO A 4 -8.64 33.77 1.63
CA PRO A 4 -7.78 34.81 1.06
C PRO A 4 -6.58 34.26 0.29
N TYR A 5 -6.18 33.00 0.51
CA TYR A 5 -5.10 32.32 -0.21
C TYR A 5 -5.59 31.59 -1.46
N ARG A 6 -6.87 31.69 -1.81
CA ARG A 6 -7.42 31.03 -3.00
C ARG A 6 -6.79 31.58 -4.28
N ILE A 7 -6.17 30.71 -5.06
CA ILE A 7 -5.68 31.01 -6.40
C ILE A 7 -6.88 31.05 -7.36
N THR A 8 -7.08 32.17 -8.05
CA THR A 8 -8.20 32.40 -8.96
C THR A 8 -7.78 32.58 -10.42
N VAL A 9 -6.49 32.81 -10.67
CA VAL A 9 -5.90 33.01 -11.99
C VAL A 9 -4.59 32.24 -12.10
N PRO A 10 -4.14 31.89 -13.32
CA PRO A 10 -2.80 31.38 -13.54
C PRO A 10 -1.74 32.37 -13.06
N LEU A 11 -0.75 31.85 -12.33
CA LEU A 11 0.36 32.63 -11.79
C LEU A 11 1.68 32.11 -12.37
N LYS A 12 2.57 33.03 -12.75
CA LYS A 12 3.94 32.73 -13.17
C LYS A 12 4.93 33.40 -12.23
N ARG A 13 5.96 32.67 -11.80
CA ARG A 13 6.97 33.25 -10.91
C ARG A 13 7.79 34.32 -11.62
N THR A 14 8.09 35.40 -10.92
CA THR A 14 8.97 36.48 -11.39
C THR A 14 10.28 36.57 -10.59
N GLY A 15 10.37 35.84 -9.47
CA GLY A 15 11.59 35.69 -8.67
C GLY A 15 12.10 34.25 -8.60
N PRO A 16 13.17 34.01 -7.82
CA PRO A 16 13.68 32.66 -7.51
C PRO A 16 12.60 31.75 -6.93
N ARG A 17 12.75 30.42 -7.08
CA ARG A 17 11.80 29.46 -6.49
C ARG A 17 11.73 29.65 -4.97
N GLY A 18 10.51 29.70 -4.43
CA GLY A 18 10.26 29.95 -3.01
C GLY A 18 10.20 31.43 -2.60
N SER A 19 10.49 32.38 -3.51
CA SER A 19 10.48 33.83 -3.19
C SER A 19 9.09 34.45 -2.98
N GLY A 20 8.01 33.75 -3.35
CA GLY A 20 6.66 34.28 -3.28
C GLY A 20 6.34 35.38 -4.30
N GLN A 21 7.21 35.62 -5.29
CA GLN A 21 7.03 36.65 -6.32
C GLN A 21 6.34 36.08 -7.57
N TRP A 22 5.18 36.64 -7.92
CA TRP A 22 4.31 36.14 -8.99
C TRP A 22 3.73 37.26 -9.85
N GLU A 23 3.52 36.97 -11.13
CA GLU A 23 2.68 37.74 -12.04
C GLU A 23 1.45 36.92 -12.46
N ALA A 24 0.31 37.58 -12.64
CA ALA A 24 -0.86 36.95 -13.23
C ALA A 24 -0.67 36.83 -14.75
N ILE A 25 -1.02 35.66 -15.30
CA ILE A 25 -0.98 35.41 -16.74
C ILE A 25 -2.31 34.85 -17.25
N SER A 26 -2.54 34.93 -18.55
CA SER A 26 -3.73 34.32 -19.16
C SER A 26 -3.59 32.79 -19.23
N TRP A 27 -4.74 32.09 -19.27
CA TRP A 27 -4.78 30.65 -19.51
C TRP A 27 -4.09 30.25 -20.83
N ASN A 28 -4.28 31.03 -21.90
CA ASN A 28 -3.62 30.78 -23.17
C ASN A 28 -2.09 30.85 -23.06
N ARG A 29 -1.57 31.83 -22.31
CA ARG A 29 -0.13 31.95 -22.05
C ARG A 29 0.37 30.77 -21.22
N LEU A 30 -0.33 30.39 -20.15
CA LEU A 30 0.03 29.22 -19.34
C LEU A 30 0.13 27.95 -20.20
N ILE A 31 -0.92 27.65 -20.96
CA ILE A 31 -0.99 26.44 -21.79
C ILE A 31 0.11 26.45 -22.84
N SER A 32 0.30 27.57 -23.55
CA SER A 32 1.36 27.70 -24.55
C SER A 32 2.76 27.51 -23.94
N GLU A 33 3.06 28.14 -22.81
CA GLU A 33 4.38 28.03 -22.18
C GLU A 33 4.64 26.62 -21.63
N VAL A 34 3.65 25.96 -21.02
CA VAL A 34 3.78 24.59 -20.50
C VAL A 34 3.93 23.58 -21.64
N VAL A 35 3.21 23.76 -22.74
CA VAL A 35 3.27 22.85 -23.90
C VAL A 35 4.55 23.08 -24.68
N SER A 36 4.86 24.31 -25.07
CA SER A 36 5.97 24.62 -25.96
C SER A 36 7.34 24.64 -25.26
N GLY A 37 7.38 24.97 -23.96
CA GLY A 37 8.65 25.16 -23.25
C GLY A 37 9.41 26.39 -23.75
N GLY A 38 10.75 26.34 -23.67
CA GLY A 38 11.66 27.43 -24.05
C GLY A 38 12.28 28.15 -22.85
N VAL A 39 12.84 29.34 -23.08
CA VAL A 39 13.45 30.19 -22.05
C VAL A 39 12.37 31.03 -21.37
N LEU A 40 11.68 30.42 -20.41
CA LEU A 40 10.46 31.01 -19.82
C LEU A 40 10.73 32.02 -18.71
N PHE A 41 11.91 31.98 -18.08
CA PHE A 41 12.22 32.71 -16.84
C PHE A 41 13.40 33.67 -17.00
N HIS A 42 13.55 34.28 -18.18
CA HIS A 42 14.70 35.11 -18.53
C HIS A 42 14.95 36.27 -17.55
N GLY A 43 13.88 36.83 -16.97
CA GLY A 43 13.94 37.91 -15.98
C GLY A 43 14.24 37.47 -14.54
N VAL A 44 14.41 36.18 -14.28
CA VAL A 44 14.71 35.68 -12.93
C VAL A 44 16.23 35.48 -12.78
N PRO A 45 16.84 35.99 -11.69
CA PRO A 45 18.25 35.77 -11.39
C PRO A 45 18.63 34.28 -11.43
N GLY A 46 19.69 33.96 -12.19
CA GLY A 46 20.21 32.59 -12.32
C GLY A 46 19.43 31.67 -13.28
N GLU A 47 18.36 32.15 -13.91
CA GLU A 47 17.48 31.34 -14.78
C GLU A 47 17.45 31.88 -16.23
N SER A 48 18.28 32.87 -16.55
CA SER A 48 18.23 33.60 -17.82
C SER A 48 18.46 32.74 -19.07
N THR A 49 19.19 31.64 -18.92
CA THR A 49 19.53 30.70 -20.00
C THR A 49 18.83 29.35 -19.86
N ARG A 50 17.99 29.16 -18.82
CA ARG A 50 17.38 27.86 -18.57
C ARG A 50 16.29 27.57 -19.60
N VAL A 51 16.50 26.54 -20.40
CA VAL A 51 15.49 26.03 -21.34
C VAL A 51 14.62 24.99 -20.64
N VAL A 52 13.31 25.18 -20.72
CA VAL A 52 12.31 24.21 -20.27
C VAL A 52 11.86 23.39 -21.48
N THR A 53 11.86 22.06 -21.38
CA THR A 53 11.49 21.17 -22.50
C THR A 53 10.04 21.33 -22.96
N GLY A 54 9.13 21.60 -22.02
CA GLY A 54 7.69 21.60 -22.26
C GLY A 54 7.11 20.20 -22.55
N PHE A 55 5.78 20.08 -22.54
CA PHE A 55 5.12 18.83 -22.88
C PHE A 55 5.33 18.42 -24.34
N GLY A 56 5.38 19.37 -25.27
CA GLY A 56 5.59 19.12 -26.69
C GLY A 56 6.96 18.51 -26.97
N GLY A 57 8.02 19.00 -26.33
CA GLY A 57 9.37 18.44 -26.47
C GLY A 57 9.47 17.02 -25.88
N LEU A 58 8.82 16.78 -24.74
CA LEU A 58 8.84 15.48 -24.08
C LEU A 58 7.94 14.44 -24.78
N TYR A 59 6.79 14.87 -25.31
CA TYR A 59 5.85 14.02 -26.06
C TYR A 59 6.33 13.74 -27.49
N ASN A 60 6.92 14.75 -28.15
CA ASN A 60 7.47 14.69 -29.50
C ASN A 60 6.49 14.07 -30.52
N ASN A 61 5.26 14.61 -30.58
CA ASN A 61 4.18 14.12 -31.43
C ASN A 61 3.96 12.59 -31.31
N GLY A 62 4.03 12.06 -30.09
CA GLY A 62 3.83 10.64 -29.78
C GLY A 62 5.05 9.75 -30.01
N LYS A 63 6.10 10.22 -30.69
CA LYS A 63 7.30 9.41 -30.97
C LYS A 63 8.00 8.93 -29.70
N ASN A 64 7.97 9.75 -28.64
CA ASN A 64 8.67 9.41 -27.40
C ASN A 64 7.93 8.37 -26.54
N GLN A 65 6.72 7.93 -26.93
CA GLN A 65 5.97 6.88 -26.24
C GLN A 65 6.53 5.48 -26.45
N SER A 66 7.38 5.29 -27.47
CA SER A 66 8.00 3.99 -27.80
C SER A 66 9.52 4.03 -27.73
N VAL A 67 10.12 5.19 -27.42
CA VAL A 67 11.56 5.35 -27.30
C VAL A 67 11.93 5.21 -25.83
N PRO A 68 12.79 4.25 -25.43
CA PRO A 68 13.24 4.13 -24.05
C PRO A 68 13.83 5.43 -23.50
N ILE A 69 13.51 5.77 -22.26
CA ILE A 69 14.10 6.93 -21.57
C ILE A 69 15.62 6.77 -21.42
N ASP A 70 16.05 5.53 -21.18
CA ASP A 70 17.44 5.11 -21.14
C ASP A 70 17.59 3.83 -21.98
N PRO A 71 18.36 3.86 -23.09
CA PRO A 71 18.62 2.69 -23.91
C PRO A 71 19.35 1.55 -23.18
N ALA A 72 20.12 1.84 -22.12
CA ALA A 72 20.79 0.84 -21.31
C ALA A 72 19.84 0.14 -20.32
N HIS A 73 18.72 0.80 -19.99
CA HIS A 73 17.71 0.34 -19.04
C HIS A 73 16.29 0.50 -19.63
N PRO A 74 15.95 -0.27 -20.68
CA PRO A 74 14.67 -0.14 -21.37
C PRO A 74 13.46 -0.51 -20.49
N ASP A 75 13.69 -1.23 -19.39
CA ASP A 75 12.70 -1.56 -18.36
C ASP A 75 12.17 -0.32 -17.63
N MET A 76 12.90 0.80 -17.62
CA MET A 76 12.39 2.08 -17.10
C MET A 76 11.30 2.71 -17.99
N GLY A 77 11.04 2.12 -19.15
CA GLY A 77 9.96 2.51 -20.06
C GLY A 77 10.30 3.70 -20.95
N PRO A 78 9.28 4.30 -21.59
CA PRO A 78 9.48 5.31 -22.63
C PRO A 78 9.95 6.66 -22.09
N LYS A 79 10.51 7.52 -22.95
CA LYS A 79 10.91 8.90 -22.63
C LYS A 79 9.79 9.72 -22.01
N THR A 80 8.54 9.43 -22.37
CA THR A 80 7.35 10.07 -21.79
C THR A 80 7.18 9.79 -20.29
N ASN A 81 7.79 8.73 -19.74
CA ASN A 81 7.88 8.51 -18.28
C ASN A 81 8.68 9.61 -17.56
N GLY A 82 9.41 10.47 -18.26
CA GLY A 82 9.98 11.68 -17.69
C GLY A 82 8.94 12.67 -17.15
N LEU A 83 7.66 12.51 -17.51
CA LEU A 83 6.55 13.23 -16.89
C LEU A 83 6.02 12.46 -15.68
N MET A 84 6.17 13.06 -14.49
CA MET A 84 5.55 12.59 -13.27
C MET A 84 4.40 13.52 -12.90
N ILE A 85 3.23 12.94 -12.59
CA ILE A 85 2.04 13.67 -12.16
C ILE A 85 1.73 13.28 -10.73
N TYR A 86 2.01 14.17 -9.78
CA TYR A 86 1.66 13.99 -8.38
C TYR A 86 0.35 14.70 -8.08
N ILE A 87 -0.70 13.93 -7.76
CA ILE A 87 -2.07 14.45 -7.67
C ILE A 87 -2.56 14.62 -6.23
N GLY A 88 -1.87 14.01 -5.26
CA GLY A 88 -2.40 13.89 -3.90
C GLY A 88 -3.65 13.02 -3.89
N GLU A 89 -4.74 13.54 -3.35
CA GLU A 89 -6.08 12.93 -3.41
C GLU A 89 -6.86 13.57 -4.57
N ALA A 90 -7.27 12.78 -5.56
CA ALA A 90 -8.04 13.26 -6.69
C ALA A 90 -9.45 12.65 -6.66
N GLU A 91 -10.44 13.50 -6.46
CA GLU A 91 -11.85 13.12 -6.43
C GLU A 91 -12.32 12.59 -7.80
N ALA A 92 -13.51 11.97 -7.79
CA ALA A 92 -14.20 11.60 -9.02
C ALA A 92 -14.35 12.81 -9.97
N GLY A 93 -14.13 12.57 -11.26
CA GLY A 93 -13.95 13.57 -12.31
C GLY A 93 -12.48 13.94 -12.54
N GLN A 94 -11.75 14.30 -11.48
CA GLN A 94 -10.35 14.71 -11.57
C GLN A 94 -9.45 13.53 -11.90
N SER A 95 -9.61 12.42 -11.16
CA SER A 95 -8.81 11.21 -11.33
C SER A 95 -8.94 10.64 -12.75
N GLN A 96 -10.15 10.60 -13.31
CA GLN A 96 -10.39 10.12 -14.68
C GLN A 96 -9.78 11.04 -15.74
N PHE A 97 -9.88 12.36 -15.55
CA PHE A 97 -9.26 13.32 -16.46
C PHE A 97 -7.73 13.16 -16.48
N ILE A 98 -7.12 13.06 -15.29
CA ILE A 98 -5.68 12.90 -15.17
C ILE A 98 -5.22 11.56 -15.75
N ALA A 99 -5.92 10.47 -15.42
CA ALA A 99 -5.62 9.15 -15.97
C ALA A 99 -5.71 9.16 -17.51
N ARG A 100 -6.76 9.78 -18.06
CA ARG A 100 -6.92 9.94 -19.52
C ARG A 100 -5.77 10.75 -20.12
N PHE A 101 -5.38 11.86 -19.51
CA PHE A 101 -4.27 12.68 -19.98
C PHE A 101 -2.95 11.91 -19.93
N ALA A 102 -2.64 11.24 -18.82
CA ALA A 102 -1.42 10.46 -18.65
C ALA A 102 -1.33 9.30 -19.66
N ASN A 103 -2.42 8.57 -19.86
CA ASN A 103 -2.51 7.51 -20.87
C ASN A 103 -2.30 8.05 -22.28
N ALA A 104 -2.92 9.18 -22.63
CA ALA A 104 -2.74 9.81 -23.94
C ALA A 104 -1.31 10.36 -24.12
N PHE A 105 -0.69 10.86 -23.06
CA PHE A 105 0.70 11.32 -23.05
C PHE A 105 1.68 10.15 -23.12
N GLY A 106 1.31 8.98 -22.60
CA GLY A 106 2.14 7.78 -22.55
C GLY A 106 3.06 7.73 -21.33
N THR A 107 2.66 8.32 -20.20
CA THR A 107 3.38 8.16 -18.92
C THR A 107 2.61 7.23 -18.00
N VAL A 108 3.34 6.32 -17.34
CA VAL A 108 2.81 5.48 -16.25
C VAL A 108 2.98 6.13 -14.88
N ASN A 109 3.71 7.25 -14.81
CA ASN A 109 4.11 7.90 -13.56
C ASN A 109 3.03 8.85 -13.03
N VAL A 110 1.85 8.31 -12.73
CA VAL A 110 0.76 9.03 -12.05
C VAL A 110 0.67 8.57 -10.62
N GLN A 111 0.89 9.51 -9.69
CA GLN A 111 1.11 9.21 -8.29
C GLN A 111 0.08 9.91 -7.40
N GLY A 112 -0.76 9.11 -6.73
CA GLY A 112 -1.67 9.56 -5.67
C GLY A 112 -1.04 9.45 -4.27
N ASN A 113 -1.71 10.03 -3.28
CA ASN A 113 -1.34 9.99 -1.85
C ASN A 113 -1.33 8.57 -1.26
N GLY A 114 -2.24 7.68 -1.72
CA GLY A 114 -2.41 6.34 -1.17
C GLY A 114 -1.13 5.47 -1.21
N GLN A 115 -0.19 5.79 -2.09
CA GLN A 115 1.06 5.05 -2.21
C GLN A 115 2.09 5.42 -1.15
N ILE A 116 1.89 6.56 -0.48
CA ILE A 116 2.71 6.98 0.66
C ILE A 116 2.18 6.35 1.94
N CYS A 117 0.85 6.30 2.12
CA CYS A 117 0.24 5.97 3.40
C CYS A 117 -0.51 4.64 3.49
N ASN A 118 -0.97 4.05 2.37
CA ASN A 118 -1.96 2.96 2.39
C ASN A 118 -1.58 1.72 1.54
N ASN A 119 -0.79 1.86 0.48
CA ASN A 119 -0.53 0.75 -0.44
C ASN A 119 0.19 -0.43 0.22
N ASN A 120 1.08 -0.16 1.18
CA ASN A 120 1.73 -1.18 2.00
C ASN A 120 0.70 -2.04 2.76
N VAL A 121 -0.37 -1.42 3.29
CA VAL A 121 -1.46 -2.12 3.97
C VAL A 121 -2.21 -3.02 2.98
N GLY A 122 -2.56 -2.50 1.81
CA GLY A 122 -3.21 -3.28 0.74
C GLY A 122 -2.37 -4.46 0.26
N ILE A 123 -1.06 -4.28 0.08
CA ILE A 123 -0.13 -5.37 -0.27
C ILE A 123 -0.08 -6.41 0.85
N SER A 124 0.00 -5.98 2.12
CA SER A 124 0.00 -6.90 3.25
C SER A 124 -1.26 -7.74 3.28
N TYR A 125 -2.45 -7.14 3.12
CA TYR A 125 -3.70 -7.90 3.10
C TYR A 125 -3.79 -8.85 1.92
N ASN A 126 -3.35 -8.42 0.74
CA ASN A 126 -3.31 -9.26 -0.45
C ASN A 126 -2.42 -10.50 -0.21
N LEU A 127 -1.21 -10.30 0.32
CA LEU A 127 -0.28 -11.40 0.63
C LEU A 127 -0.82 -12.32 1.73
N SER A 128 -1.43 -11.78 2.79
CA SER A 128 -1.97 -12.57 3.89
C SER A 128 -3.24 -13.34 3.53
N THR A 129 -3.92 -12.99 2.44
CA THR A 129 -5.22 -13.58 2.07
C THR A 129 -5.21 -14.23 0.69
N ALA A 130 -4.03 -14.44 0.11
CA ALA A 130 -3.87 -14.91 -1.27
C ALA A 130 -4.74 -14.11 -2.27
N GLY A 131 -4.80 -12.79 -2.08
CA GLY A 131 -5.52 -11.86 -2.94
C GLY A 131 -7.04 -11.79 -2.72
N GLN A 132 -7.59 -12.47 -1.71
CA GLN A 132 -9.04 -12.50 -1.49
C GLN A 132 -9.60 -11.24 -0.81
N ALA A 133 -8.77 -10.46 -0.12
CA ALA A 133 -9.18 -9.19 0.46
C ALA A 133 -8.20 -8.06 0.14
N GLY A 134 -8.75 -6.90 -0.25
CA GLY A 134 -7.98 -5.68 -0.46
C GLY A 134 -7.80 -4.83 0.80
N GLU A 135 -8.73 -4.94 1.75
CA GLU A 135 -8.67 -4.19 3.01
C GLU A 135 -9.54 -4.81 4.10
N PHE A 136 -9.03 -4.88 5.34
CA PHE A 136 -9.80 -5.25 6.51
C PHE A 136 -10.15 -4.04 7.37
N ARG A 137 -11.30 -4.12 8.04
CA ARG A 137 -11.70 -3.20 9.10
C ARG A 137 -12.00 -3.99 10.36
N PRO A 138 -11.50 -3.57 11.52
CA PRO A 138 -11.79 -4.26 12.77
C PRO A 138 -13.26 -4.08 13.12
N ASP A 139 -13.89 -5.16 13.57
CA ASP A 139 -15.25 -5.13 14.09
C ASP A 139 -15.27 -4.75 15.58
N ILE A 140 -14.97 -3.46 15.83
CA ILE A 140 -14.71 -2.92 17.16
C ILE A 140 -15.82 -3.21 18.18
N LEU A 141 -17.09 -3.22 17.75
CA LEU A 141 -18.21 -3.40 18.67
C LEU A 141 -18.34 -4.85 19.18
N ASN A 142 -17.74 -5.81 18.47
CA ASN A 142 -17.73 -7.23 18.85
C ASN A 142 -16.36 -7.70 19.38
N ALA A 143 -15.39 -6.78 19.52
CA ALA A 143 -14.07 -7.10 20.06
C ALA A 143 -14.02 -6.87 21.57
N GLU A 144 -13.50 -7.85 22.31
CA GLU A 144 -13.23 -7.71 23.75
C GLU A 144 -11.87 -7.06 24.03
N TYR A 145 -10.92 -7.27 23.11
CA TYR A 145 -9.56 -6.75 23.22
C TYR A 145 -9.01 -6.28 21.88
N VAL A 146 -8.40 -5.09 21.85
CA VAL A 146 -7.70 -4.57 20.67
C VAL A 146 -6.29 -4.11 21.03
N LEU A 147 -5.33 -4.49 20.19
CA LEU A 147 -3.96 -4.00 20.25
C LEU A 147 -3.71 -3.04 19.08
N TRP A 148 -3.50 -1.76 19.39
CA TRP A 148 -3.25 -0.73 18.39
C TRP A 148 -1.76 -0.53 18.16
N PHE A 149 -1.24 -0.94 16.99
CA PHE A 149 0.15 -0.67 16.58
C PHE A 149 0.22 0.62 15.75
N GLY A 150 0.94 1.63 16.26
CA GLY A 150 1.23 2.88 15.56
C GLY A 150 -0.02 3.66 15.12
N LEU A 151 -1.16 3.44 15.78
CA LEU A 151 -2.44 4.02 15.43
C LEU A 151 -3.01 4.81 16.61
N ASN A 152 -3.43 6.05 16.34
CA ASN A 152 -4.25 6.81 17.27
C ASN A 152 -5.72 6.82 16.83
N ALA A 153 -6.50 5.89 17.39
CA ALA A 153 -7.91 5.67 17.03
C ALA A 153 -8.82 6.91 17.24
N LEU A 154 -8.42 7.88 18.08
CA LEU A 154 -9.21 9.08 18.39
C LEU A 154 -8.70 10.36 17.71
N GLU A 155 -7.55 10.34 17.03
CA GLU A 155 -6.97 11.51 16.35
C GLU A 155 -6.77 11.32 14.85
N ALA A 156 -6.29 10.15 14.44
CA ALA A 156 -5.75 9.92 13.12
C ALA A 156 -6.00 8.47 12.71
N ASN A 157 -7.20 8.22 12.19
CA ASN A 157 -7.61 6.91 11.66
C ASN A 157 -8.48 7.09 10.41
N PHE A 158 -8.74 6.00 9.69
CA PHE A 158 -9.57 6.02 8.48
C PHE A 158 -10.62 4.89 8.49
N PRO A 159 -11.92 5.21 8.48
CA PRO A 159 -12.54 6.52 8.70
C PRO A 159 -12.51 6.95 10.18
N MET A 160 -11.86 8.09 10.47
CA MET A 160 -11.62 8.60 11.83
C MET A 160 -12.88 8.61 12.71
N GLN A 161 -13.92 9.31 12.25
CA GLN A 161 -15.11 9.57 13.07
C GLN A 161 -15.90 8.29 13.37
N ALA A 162 -15.95 7.35 12.42
CA ALA A 162 -16.70 6.13 12.62
C ALA A 162 -15.98 5.16 13.56
N ILE A 163 -14.66 4.97 13.40
CA ILE A 163 -13.90 4.10 14.31
C ILE A 163 -13.82 4.74 15.70
N GLY A 164 -13.53 6.04 15.80
CA GLY A 164 -13.47 6.73 17.09
C GLY A 164 -14.76 6.59 17.90
N ARG A 165 -15.93 6.78 17.27
CA ARG A 165 -17.22 6.58 17.94
C ARG A 165 -17.42 5.14 18.43
N LYS A 166 -17.12 4.15 17.60
CA LYS A 166 -17.25 2.72 17.97
C LYS A 166 -16.30 2.35 19.12
N VAL A 167 -15.06 2.87 19.11
CA VAL A 167 -14.10 2.64 20.19
C VAL A 167 -14.61 3.26 21.49
N VAL A 168 -15.05 4.52 21.47
CA VAL A 168 -15.57 5.20 22.66
C VAL A 168 -16.82 4.49 23.19
N GLU A 169 -17.74 4.08 22.33
CA GLU A 169 -18.93 3.31 22.70
C GLU A 169 -18.57 2.00 23.40
N ALA A 170 -17.72 1.18 22.76
CA ALA A 170 -17.33 -0.13 23.29
C ALA A 170 -16.50 -0.05 24.58
N VAL A 171 -15.64 0.97 24.72
CA VAL A 171 -14.91 1.18 25.98
C VAL A 171 -15.83 1.69 27.08
N SER A 172 -16.75 2.61 26.76
CA SER A 172 -17.68 3.18 27.75
C SER A 172 -18.71 2.16 28.26
N SER A 173 -19.09 1.20 27.43
CA SER A 173 -19.94 0.07 27.84
C SER A 173 -19.19 -0.97 28.69
N GLY A 174 -17.85 -0.91 28.70
CA GLY A 174 -16.98 -1.92 29.30
C GLY A 174 -16.80 -3.18 28.46
N SER A 175 -17.31 -3.22 27.22
CA SER A 175 -17.20 -4.39 26.34
C SER A 175 -15.83 -4.52 25.68
N LEU A 176 -15.06 -3.44 25.58
CA LEU A 176 -13.74 -3.41 24.95
C LEU A 176 -12.67 -2.88 25.91
N SER A 177 -11.55 -3.60 25.98
CA SER A 177 -10.27 -3.10 26.49
C SER A 177 -9.30 -2.93 25.34
N TYR A 178 -8.47 -1.88 25.33
CA TYR A 178 -7.44 -1.76 24.30
C TYR A 178 -6.10 -1.29 24.83
N HIS A 179 -5.05 -1.78 24.18
CA HIS A 179 -3.65 -1.46 24.49
C HIS A 179 -3.02 -0.74 23.32
N MET A 180 -2.22 0.29 23.61
CA MET A 180 -1.48 1.04 22.59
C MET A 180 -0.02 0.60 22.50
N VAL A 181 0.46 0.38 21.28
CA VAL A 181 1.88 0.21 20.96
C VAL A 181 2.27 1.37 20.07
N ASP A 182 2.99 2.34 20.61
CA ASP A 182 3.33 3.56 19.88
C ASP A 182 4.61 4.19 20.46
N VAL A 183 5.33 4.95 19.65
CA VAL A 183 6.50 5.73 20.07
C VAL A 183 6.12 6.88 21.00
N ARG A 184 4.87 7.36 20.92
CA ARG A 184 4.33 8.46 21.72
C ARG A 184 2.96 8.12 22.30
N SER A 185 2.55 8.82 23.35
CA SER A 185 1.19 8.75 23.87
C SER A 185 0.37 9.89 23.27
N GLY A 186 -0.61 9.56 22.42
CA GLY A 186 -1.60 10.52 21.90
C GLY A 186 -2.93 10.44 22.65
N ASN A 187 -3.95 11.19 22.23
CA ASN A 187 -5.22 11.28 22.97
C ASN A 187 -5.93 9.93 23.20
N ALA A 188 -5.75 8.93 22.32
CA ALA A 188 -6.29 7.59 22.56
C ALA A 188 -5.72 6.91 23.81
N PHE A 189 -4.62 7.38 24.40
CA PHE A 189 -4.11 6.81 25.65
C PHE A 189 -5.06 7.02 26.83
N ILE A 190 -5.87 8.09 26.82
CA ILE A 190 -6.75 8.47 27.95
C ILE A 190 -7.75 7.35 28.31
N HIS A 191 -8.17 6.54 27.34
CA HIS A 191 -9.08 5.42 27.54
C HIS A 191 -8.43 4.05 27.31
N ALA A 192 -7.11 4.01 27.09
CA ALA A 192 -6.37 2.76 26.94
C ALA A 192 -6.24 2.06 28.29
N SER A 193 -6.32 0.74 28.30
CA SER A 193 -6.02 -0.04 29.50
C SER A 193 -4.53 -0.05 29.83
N ASN A 194 -3.67 0.04 28.81
CA ASN A 194 -2.23 0.15 28.96
C ASN A 194 -1.54 0.67 27.67
N GLN A 195 -0.25 1.03 27.78
CA GLN A 195 0.59 1.39 26.64
C GLN A 195 1.99 0.77 26.75
N THR A 196 2.50 0.31 25.61
CA THR A 196 3.90 -0.07 25.41
C THR A 196 4.56 0.95 24.50
N TRP A 197 5.66 1.55 24.96
CA TRP A 197 6.48 2.40 24.12
C TRP A 197 7.50 1.58 23.35
N VAL A 198 7.55 1.79 22.05
CA VAL A 198 8.58 1.23 21.16
C VAL A 198 9.47 2.35 20.65
N ARG A 199 10.69 2.02 20.24
CA ARG A 199 11.51 2.96 19.45
C ARG A 199 10.91 3.07 18.04
N PRO A 200 11.08 4.20 17.32
CA PRO A 200 10.68 4.29 15.92
C PRO A 200 11.25 3.11 15.10
N GLY A 201 10.35 2.35 14.44
CA GLY A 201 10.70 1.13 13.70
C GLY A 201 10.85 -0.14 14.55
N GLY A 202 10.57 -0.08 15.86
CA GLY A 202 10.71 -1.20 16.81
C GLY A 202 9.51 -2.15 16.86
N ASP A 203 8.39 -1.81 16.22
CA ASP A 203 7.13 -2.55 16.25
C ASP A 203 7.28 -4.01 15.77
N GLY A 204 8.06 -4.22 14.71
CA GLY A 204 8.31 -5.56 14.18
C GLY A 204 9.08 -6.45 15.15
N ALA A 205 10.05 -5.89 15.89
CA ALA A 205 10.78 -6.64 16.91
C ALA A 205 9.87 -7.04 18.09
N LEU A 206 8.97 -6.14 18.51
CA LEU A 206 7.96 -6.45 19.52
C LEU A 206 7.02 -7.56 19.03
N ALA A 207 6.49 -7.45 17.81
CA ALA A 207 5.61 -8.45 17.22
C ALA A 207 6.28 -9.83 17.14
N MET A 208 7.55 -9.91 16.72
CA MET A 208 8.30 -11.16 16.71
C MET A 208 8.55 -11.72 18.12
N GLY A 209 8.79 -10.86 19.10
CA GLY A 209 8.88 -11.26 20.51
C GLY A 209 7.58 -11.85 21.04
N MET A 210 6.44 -11.25 20.69
CA MET A 210 5.11 -11.77 21.03
C MET A 210 4.85 -13.12 20.39
N ILE A 211 5.13 -13.27 19.08
CA ILE A 211 4.99 -14.54 18.35
C ILE A 211 5.84 -15.63 19.01
N ARG A 212 7.11 -15.32 19.30
CA ARG A 212 8.01 -16.26 19.98
C ARG A 212 7.42 -16.72 21.32
N TRP A 213 6.96 -15.79 22.16
CA TRP A 213 6.38 -16.12 23.44
C TRP A 213 5.11 -16.99 23.29
N ILE A 214 4.23 -16.67 22.34
CA ILE A 214 3.03 -17.46 22.03
C ILE A 214 3.39 -18.89 21.66
N LEU A 215 4.41 -19.08 20.82
CA LEU A 215 4.88 -20.41 20.40
C LEU A 215 5.53 -21.19 21.56
N GLU A 216 6.46 -20.57 22.28
CA GLU A 216 7.18 -21.19 23.41
C GLU A 216 6.22 -21.57 24.56
N ASN A 217 5.11 -20.85 24.71
CA ASN A 217 4.10 -21.10 25.76
C ASN A 217 2.83 -21.77 25.24
N GLN A 218 2.82 -22.22 23.98
CA GLN A 218 1.69 -22.91 23.34
C GLN A 218 0.35 -22.17 23.45
N ARG A 219 0.36 -20.83 23.34
CA ARG A 219 -0.83 -19.97 23.43
C ARG A 219 -1.46 -19.65 22.08
N TYR A 220 -1.42 -20.61 21.16
CA TYR A 220 -2.00 -20.50 19.82
C TYR A 220 -3.18 -21.47 19.65
N ASN A 221 -4.09 -21.15 18.73
CA ASN A 221 -5.19 -22.05 18.37
C ASN A 221 -4.68 -23.14 17.41
N ALA A 222 -4.17 -24.23 17.97
CA ALA A 222 -3.60 -25.34 17.19
C ALA A 222 -4.61 -26.00 16.22
N PRO A 223 -5.87 -26.28 16.62
CA PRO A 223 -6.88 -26.79 15.69
C PRO A 223 -7.07 -25.91 14.46
N TYR A 224 -7.24 -24.59 14.64
CA TYR A 224 -7.37 -23.66 13.52
C TYR A 224 -6.11 -23.62 12.65
N LEU A 225 -4.92 -23.60 13.27
CA LEU A 225 -3.64 -23.61 12.53
C LEU A 225 -3.43 -24.89 11.71
N GLY A 226 -4.12 -25.98 12.07
CA GLY A 226 -4.10 -27.23 11.32
C GLY A 226 -4.98 -27.23 10.06
N ILE A 227 -5.82 -26.22 9.84
CA ILE A 227 -6.76 -26.16 8.71
C ILE A 227 -6.04 -25.65 7.46
N PRO A 228 -5.79 -26.48 6.44
CA PRO A 228 -4.89 -26.12 5.34
C PRO A 228 -5.60 -25.60 4.09
N HIS A 229 -6.92 -25.78 3.97
CA HIS A 229 -7.69 -25.43 2.78
C HIS A 229 -9.16 -25.17 3.10
N ALA A 230 -9.88 -24.51 2.18
CA ALA A 230 -11.27 -24.09 2.37
C ALA A 230 -12.24 -25.23 2.72
N LYS A 231 -12.09 -26.42 2.11
CA LYS A 231 -12.95 -27.58 2.42
C LYS A 231 -12.84 -28.04 3.88
N ALA A 232 -11.65 -27.98 4.48
CA ALA A 232 -11.42 -28.34 5.88
C ALA A 232 -12.00 -27.26 6.80
N ALA A 233 -11.85 -25.98 6.42
CA ALA A 233 -12.46 -24.87 7.14
C ALA A 233 -13.98 -25.01 7.22
N SER A 234 -14.65 -25.22 6.07
CA SER A 234 -16.10 -25.45 6.01
C SER A 234 -16.55 -26.63 6.86
N ALA A 235 -15.78 -27.73 6.86
CA ALA A 235 -16.12 -28.92 7.65
C ALA A 235 -16.02 -28.69 9.17
N GLN A 236 -15.19 -27.73 9.59
CA GLN A 236 -14.99 -27.36 11.00
C GLN A 236 -15.78 -26.10 11.41
N GLY A 237 -16.57 -25.53 10.50
CA GLY A 237 -17.33 -24.30 10.75
C GLY A 237 -16.46 -23.04 10.82
N GLU A 238 -15.24 -23.08 10.29
CA GLU A 238 -14.32 -21.95 10.26
C GLU A 238 -14.48 -21.14 8.95
N PRO A 239 -14.36 -19.81 8.99
CA PRO A 239 -14.60 -18.95 7.82
C PRO A 239 -13.44 -18.98 6.82
N ASN A 240 -12.26 -19.45 7.23
CA ASN A 240 -11.04 -19.43 6.45
C ASN A 240 -10.03 -20.48 6.96
N PHE A 241 -8.84 -20.48 6.37
CA PHE A 241 -7.78 -21.44 6.61
C PHE A 241 -6.42 -20.74 6.65
N THR A 242 -5.36 -21.48 6.99
CA THR A 242 -3.98 -20.97 7.01
C THR A 242 -3.04 -21.91 6.27
N ASN A 243 -1.85 -21.41 5.92
CA ASN A 243 -0.77 -22.20 5.34
C ASN A 243 0.21 -22.75 6.39
N ALA A 244 -0.12 -22.66 7.69
CA ALA A 244 0.79 -23.03 8.78
C ALA A 244 1.22 -24.51 8.76
N SER A 245 0.42 -25.40 8.17
CA SER A 245 0.71 -26.84 8.04
C SER A 245 1.23 -27.25 6.66
N TRP A 246 1.38 -26.31 5.72
CA TRP A 246 1.87 -26.60 4.37
C TRP A 246 3.35 -26.98 4.41
N LEU A 247 3.71 -28.00 3.64
CA LEU A 247 5.09 -28.47 3.54
C LEU A 247 5.92 -27.52 2.67
N VAL A 248 7.19 -27.38 3.03
CA VAL A 248 8.17 -26.54 2.34
C VAL A 248 9.33 -27.41 1.88
N VAL A 249 9.83 -27.17 0.67
CA VAL A 249 11.02 -27.84 0.15
C VAL A 249 12.24 -27.35 0.91
N SER A 250 12.91 -28.23 1.65
CA SER A 250 14.08 -27.89 2.46
C SER A 250 15.43 -28.30 1.84
N ASP A 251 15.42 -29.01 0.70
CA ASP A 251 16.63 -29.43 0.01
C ASP A 251 17.31 -28.22 -0.66
N PRO A 252 18.54 -27.83 -0.25
CA PRO A 252 19.22 -26.66 -0.79
C PRO A 252 19.62 -26.80 -2.27
N THR A 253 19.66 -28.02 -2.81
CA THR A 253 20.00 -28.31 -4.21
C THR A 253 18.79 -28.27 -5.14
N ASN A 254 17.57 -28.32 -4.58
CA ASN A 254 16.35 -28.25 -5.36
C ASN A 254 16.13 -26.82 -5.88
N PRO A 255 15.78 -26.61 -7.17
CA PRO A 255 15.49 -25.28 -7.69
C PRO A 255 14.33 -24.57 -6.98
N ASN A 256 13.46 -25.32 -6.29
CA ASN A 256 12.33 -24.82 -5.52
C ASN A 256 12.61 -24.76 -4.00
N ASN A 257 13.88 -24.80 -3.57
CA ASN A 257 14.23 -24.65 -2.16
C ASN A 257 13.52 -23.42 -1.53
N ARG A 258 12.92 -23.62 -0.35
CA ARG A 258 12.12 -22.63 0.41
C ARG A 258 10.76 -22.27 -0.20
N ALA A 259 10.35 -22.88 -1.30
CA ALA A 259 8.99 -22.79 -1.80
C ALA A 259 8.09 -23.84 -1.12
N PHE A 260 6.78 -23.60 -1.14
CA PHE A 260 5.80 -24.63 -0.77
C PHE A 260 5.93 -25.84 -1.71
N LEU A 261 5.87 -27.03 -1.13
CA LEU A 261 5.84 -28.28 -1.87
C LEU A 261 4.46 -28.42 -2.55
N THR A 262 4.46 -28.67 -3.86
CA THR A 262 3.23 -28.88 -4.62
C THR A 262 2.88 -30.35 -4.79
N ALA A 263 1.61 -30.65 -5.03
CA ALA A 263 1.13 -32.02 -5.22
C ALA A 263 1.85 -32.77 -6.35
N ALA A 264 2.16 -32.10 -7.46
CA ALA A 264 2.94 -32.69 -8.56
C ALA A 264 4.39 -32.99 -8.15
N GLN A 265 5.03 -32.10 -7.39
CA GLN A 265 6.40 -32.31 -6.87
C GLN A 265 6.44 -33.47 -5.86
N ALA A 266 5.37 -33.66 -5.09
CA ALA A 266 5.22 -34.77 -4.16
C ALA A 266 4.83 -36.09 -4.85
N GLY A 267 4.58 -36.09 -6.16
CA GLY A 267 4.15 -37.27 -6.91
C GLY A 267 2.73 -37.76 -6.57
N LEU A 268 1.90 -36.88 -5.99
CA LEU A 268 0.50 -37.19 -5.65
C LEU A 268 -0.43 -37.12 -6.87
N VAL A 269 -0.06 -36.29 -7.85
CA VAL A 269 -0.77 -36.06 -9.11
C VAL A 269 0.22 -35.85 -10.26
N SER A 270 -0.25 -35.93 -11.51
CA SER A 270 0.55 -35.57 -12.68
C SER A 270 0.75 -34.05 -12.76
N ALA A 271 1.85 -33.60 -13.36
CA ALA A 271 2.11 -32.18 -13.60
C ALA A 271 1.09 -31.51 -14.55
N SER A 272 0.33 -32.30 -15.31
CA SER A 272 -0.75 -31.84 -16.18
C SER A 272 -2.09 -31.66 -15.46
N ASP A 273 -2.21 -32.15 -14.23
CA ASP A 273 -3.49 -32.16 -13.51
C ASP A 273 -3.81 -30.77 -12.95
N ALA A 274 -5.11 -30.46 -12.81
CA ALA A 274 -5.55 -29.18 -12.29
C ALA A 274 -5.05 -28.89 -10.87
N GLN A 275 -4.80 -29.95 -10.09
CA GLN A 275 -4.31 -29.92 -8.71
C GLN A 275 -2.78 -29.90 -8.60
N ALA A 276 -2.05 -29.85 -9.72
CA ALA A 276 -0.58 -29.96 -9.71
C ALA A 276 0.12 -28.92 -8.82
N SER A 277 -0.51 -27.74 -8.67
CA SER A 277 -0.02 -26.63 -7.84
C SER A 277 -0.54 -26.64 -6.40
N ASP A 278 -1.42 -27.57 -6.04
CA ASP A 278 -2.02 -27.57 -4.71
C ASP A 278 -0.95 -27.84 -3.64
N ALA A 279 -1.12 -27.19 -2.48
CA ALA A 279 -0.19 -27.32 -1.37
C ALA A 279 -0.31 -28.70 -0.71
N VAL A 280 0.82 -29.24 -0.25
CA VAL A 280 0.89 -30.55 0.38
C VAL A 280 0.96 -30.41 1.90
N VAL A 281 0.25 -31.27 2.61
CA VAL A 281 0.29 -31.41 4.08
C VAL A 281 0.58 -32.86 4.48
N LEU A 282 0.78 -33.10 5.79
CA LEU A 282 0.79 -34.46 6.34
C LEU A 282 -0.60 -34.79 6.90
N ASP A 283 -1.20 -35.87 6.41
CA ASP A 283 -2.43 -36.40 6.97
C ASP A 283 -2.17 -36.93 8.38
N ALA A 284 -2.93 -36.43 9.36
CA ALA A 284 -2.69 -36.73 10.78
C ALA A 284 -2.97 -38.20 11.14
N ALA A 285 -3.82 -38.91 10.39
CA ALA A 285 -4.19 -40.29 10.67
C ALA A 285 -3.17 -41.29 10.10
N THR A 286 -2.65 -41.00 8.91
CA THR A 286 -1.78 -41.90 8.15
C THR A 286 -0.30 -41.49 8.19
N GLY A 287 0.00 -40.24 8.53
CA GLY A 287 1.34 -39.65 8.47
C GLY A 287 1.87 -39.48 7.05
N LYS A 288 1.03 -39.63 6.03
CA LYS A 288 1.44 -39.56 4.62
C LYS A 288 1.15 -38.19 4.01
N PRO A 289 1.90 -37.78 2.97
CA PRO A 289 1.60 -36.58 2.20
C PRO A 289 0.19 -36.65 1.60
N ALA A 290 -0.56 -35.56 1.71
CA ALA A 290 -1.90 -35.39 1.16
C ALA A 290 -2.10 -33.94 0.67
N VAL A 291 -3.17 -33.73 -0.10
CA VAL A 291 -3.63 -32.42 -0.59
C VAL A 291 -4.92 -32.03 0.14
#